data_AF-Q54Q35-F1
#
_entry.id   AF-Q54Q35-F1
#
_cell.length_a   1.000
_cell.length_b   1.000
_cell.length_c   1.000
_cell.angle_alpha   90.00
_cell.angle_beta   90.00
_cell.angle_gamma   90.00
#
_symmetry.space_group_name_H-M   'P 1'
#
loop_
_entity.id
_entity.type
_entity.pdbx_description
1 polymer ?
#
loop_
_entity_poly.entity_id
_entity_poly.type
_entity_poly.pdbx_seq_one_letter_code
_entity_poly.pdbx_strand_id
1 'polypeptide(L)'
;MIAQPPSILTLNIDDKFNQPIVVGDLQESITSLSLGFEFNQTIAPGALPNNLRSLSLGRNFNQTITPGILPNSLKTLTILNPDFNQELITEGSIPPSLERIYCVSENKEFINNPSLSKFIQIIK
;
A
#
# COMPACT_ATOMS: atom_id res chain seq x y z
N MET A 1 -24.07 -18.90 12.37
CA MET A 1 -22.65 -18.83 11.98
C MET A 1 -22.03 -17.65 12.70
N ILE A 2 -21.13 -17.90 13.65
CA ILE A 2 -20.28 -16.87 14.25
C ILE A 2 -19.10 -16.71 13.29
N ALA A 3 -19.02 -15.59 12.56
CA ALA A 3 -17.86 -15.33 11.71
C ALA A 3 -16.64 -15.17 12.64
N GLN A 4 -15.68 -16.09 12.58
CA GLN A 4 -14.39 -15.88 13.23
C GLN A 4 -13.81 -14.57 12.69
N PRO A 5 -13.24 -13.69 13.55
CA PRO A 5 -12.50 -12.56 13.04
C PRO A 5 -11.40 -13.11 12.12
N PRO A 6 -11.16 -12.51 10.94
CA PRO A 6 -10.10 -12.98 10.06
C PRO A 6 -8.80 -13.02 10.86
N SER A 7 -8.16 -14.19 10.91
CA SER A 7 -6.84 -14.34 11.53
C SER A 7 -5.92 -13.31 10.90
N ILE A 8 -5.38 -12.39 11.71
CA ILE A 8 -4.42 -11.41 11.22
C ILE A 8 -3.16 -12.19 10.85
N LEU A 9 -2.90 -12.32 9.55
CA LEU A 9 -1.66 -12.87 9.03
C LEU A 9 -0.84 -11.71 8.50
N THR A 10 0.27 -11.43 9.18
CA THR A 10 1.23 -10.40 8.82
C THR A 10 2.41 -11.03 8.09
N LEU A 11 2.69 -10.57 6.87
CA LEU A 11 3.91 -10.87 6.13
C LEU A 11 4.81 -9.64 6.11
N ASN A 12 6.01 -9.79 6.65
CA ASN A 12 7.07 -8.80 6.54
C ASN A 12 8.11 -9.34 5.56
N ILE A 13 8.26 -8.66 4.42
CA ILE A 13 9.28 -8.99 3.43
C ILE A 13 10.60 -8.35 3.86
N ASP A 14 11.70 -9.08 3.67
CA ASP A 14 13.07 -8.65 4.01
C ASP A 14 13.42 -7.26 3.46
N ASP A 15 14.17 -6.47 4.22
CA ASP A 15 14.50 -5.08 3.86
C ASP A 15 15.28 -4.95 2.55
N LYS A 16 16.00 -5.99 2.12
CA LYS A 16 16.76 -6.02 0.85
C LYS A 16 15.97 -6.60 -0.31
N PHE A 17 14.72 -6.99 -0.09
CA PHE A 17 13.89 -7.53 -1.16
C PHE A 17 13.55 -6.45 -2.18
N ASN A 18 13.98 -6.66 -3.41
CA ASN A 18 13.69 -5.77 -4.53
C ASN A 18 13.38 -6.55 -5.81
N GLN A 19 12.67 -7.68 -5.68
CA GLN A 19 12.21 -8.48 -6.81
C GLN A 19 10.73 -8.17 -7.10
N PRO A 20 10.26 -8.31 -8.36
CA PRO A 20 8.85 -8.11 -8.70
C PRO A 20 7.95 -9.06 -7.92
N ILE A 21 6.78 -8.58 -7.53
CA ILE A 21 5.70 -9.42 -6.95
C ILE A 21 4.70 -9.68 -8.07
N VAL A 22 4.53 -10.95 -8.43
CA VAL A 22 3.58 -11.38 -9.46
C VAL A 22 2.33 -12.02 -8.85
N VAL A 23 1.29 -12.14 -9.66
CA VAL A 23 0.02 -12.77 -9.25
C VAL A 23 0.29 -14.21 -8.80
N GLY A 24 -0.07 -14.53 -7.56
CA GLY A 24 0.10 -15.85 -6.96
C GLY A 24 1.31 -15.99 -6.02
N ASP A 25 2.21 -15.00 -5.94
CA ASP A 25 3.35 -15.03 -5.01
C ASP A 25 2.91 -14.92 -3.54
N LEU A 26 1.82 -14.19 -3.29
CA LEU A 26 1.30 -13.89 -1.97
C LEU A 26 0.04 -14.72 -1.68
N GLN A 27 -0.03 -15.31 -0.49
CA GLN A 27 -1.20 -16.09 -0.08
C GLN A 27 -2.41 -15.18 0.21
N GLU A 28 -3.60 -15.60 -0.23
CA GLU A 28 -4.87 -14.86 -0.02
C GLU A 28 -5.27 -14.66 1.45
N SER A 29 -4.63 -15.40 2.37
CA SER A 29 -4.82 -15.29 3.82
C SER A 29 -4.12 -14.08 4.44
N ILE A 30 -3.17 -13.45 3.74
CA ILE A 30 -2.41 -12.30 4.26
C ILE A 30 -3.34 -11.09 4.39
N THR A 31 -3.42 -10.55 5.59
CA THR A 31 -4.22 -9.35 5.90
C THR A 31 -3.36 -8.11 6.09
N SER A 32 -2.07 -8.28 6.37
CA SER A 32 -1.11 -7.19 6.57
C SER A 32 0.19 -7.51 5.85
N LEU A 33 0.65 -6.62 4.97
CA LEU A 33 1.86 -6.79 4.18
C LEU A 33 2.78 -5.59 4.38
N SER A 34 4.04 -5.85 4.74
CA SER A 34 5.10 -4.86 4.74
C SER A 34 6.14 -5.23 3.70
N LEU A 35 6.31 -4.37 2.69
CA LEU A 35 7.39 -4.47 1.72
C LEU A 35 8.65 -3.83 2.33
N GLY A 36 9.79 -4.51 2.17
CA GLY A 36 11.06 -4.11 2.75
C GLY A 36 11.56 -2.74 2.28
N PHE A 37 12.53 -2.18 2.99
CA PHE A 37 13.10 -0.85 2.74
C PHE A 37 13.49 -0.61 1.26
N GLU A 38 14.15 -1.58 0.62
CA GLU A 38 14.71 -1.47 -0.73
C GLU A 38 13.71 -1.75 -1.86
N PHE A 39 12.47 -2.16 -1.54
CA PHE A 39 11.48 -2.52 -2.56
C PHE A 39 11.12 -1.30 -3.42
N ASN A 40 11.44 -1.37 -4.72
CA ASN A 40 11.14 -0.34 -5.70
C ASN A 40 10.69 -0.93 -7.04
N GLN A 41 9.93 -2.03 -7.00
CA GLN A 41 9.38 -2.68 -8.19
C GLN A 41 7.91 -2.30 -8.41
N THR A 42 7.50 -2.26 -9.67
CA THR A 42 6.08 -2.08 -10.02
C THR A 42 5.28 -3.27 -9.48
N ILE A 43 4.12 -3.00 -8.88
CA ILE A 43 3.19 -4.03 -8.44
C ILE A 43 2.15 -4.20 -9.54
N ALA A 44 1.96 -5.42 -10.05
CA ALA A 44 0.94 -5.67 -11.06
C ALA A 44 -0.48 -5.64 -10.43
N PRO A 45 -1.51 -5.18 -11.16
CA PRO A 45 -2.90 -5.34 -10.71
C PRO A 45 -3.21 -6.79 -10.36
N GLY A 46 -3.82 -7.02 -9.19
CA GLY A 46 -4.12 -8.35 -8.67
C GLY A 46 -2.95 -9.13 -8.07
N ALA A 47 -1.74 -8.54 -7.98
CA ALA A 47 -0.60 -9.18 -7.31
C ALA A 47 -0.71 -9.15 -5.78
N LEU A 48 -1.52 -8.23 -5.23
CA LEU A 48 -1.80 -8.14 -3.80
C LEU A 48 -3.01 -9.00 -3.42
N PRO A 49 -2.99 -9.70 -2.26
CA PRO A 49 -4.11 -10.50 -1.76
C PRO A 49 -5.42 -9.73 -1.65
N ASN A 50 -6.55 -10.36 -2.01
CA ASN A 50 -7.86 -9.69 -2.00
C ASN A 50 -8.40 -9.39 -0.59
N ASN A 51 -7.79 -9.98 0.44
CA ASN A 51 -8.15 -9.75 1.85
C ASN A 51 -7.19 -8.78 2.56
N LEU A 52 -6.23 -8.19 1.84
CA LEU A 52 -5.23 -7.31 2.41
C LEU A 52 -5.90 -6.05 3.00
N ARG A 53 -5.70 -5.80 4.29
CA ARG A 53 -6.26 -4.66 5.03
C ARG A 53 -5.22 -3.57 5.27
N SER A 54 -3.96 -3.94 5.39
CA SER A 54 -2.85 -3.02 5.61
C SER A 54 -1.69 -3.31 4.66
N LEU A 55 -1.19 -2.27 3.99
CA LEU A 55 -0.02 -2.32 3.13
C LEU A 55 0.99 -1.27 3.57
N SER A 56 2.25 -1.66 3.75
CA SER A 56 3.36 -0.74 3.97
C SER A 56 4.34 -0.83 2.81
N LEU A 57 4.58 0.31 2.15
CA LEU A 57 5.54 0.48 1.06
C LEU A 57 6.84 1.05 1.63
N GLY A 58 7.97 0.40 1.31
CA GLY A 58 9.30 0.73 1.83
C GLY A 58 9.79 2.13 1.44
N ARG A 59 10.93 2.54 2.01
CA ARG A 59 11.48 3.90 1.81
C ARG A 59 11.93 4.18 0.38
N ASN A 60 12.34 3.15 -0.36
CA ASN A 60 12.77 3.31 -1.74
C ASN A 60 11.63 3.20 -2.76
N PHE A 61 10.40 2.92 -2.31
CA PHE A 61 9.28 2.75 -3.23
C PHE A 61 8.97 4.07 -3.96
N ASN A 62 9.21 4.07 -5.27
CA ASN A 62 9.01 5.22 -6.16
C ASN A 62 8.35 4.77 -7.47
N GLN A 63 7.32 3.92 -7.37
CA GLN A 63 6.57 3.38 -8.52
C GLN A 63 5.10 3.83 -8.50
N THR A 64 4.52 4.05 -9.68
CA THR A 64 3.13 4.48 -9.78
C THR A 64 2.14 3.39 -9.37
N ILE A 65 1.24 3.74 -8.46
CA ILE A 65 0.04 3.01 -8.08
C ILE A 65 -1.07 3.41 -9.04
N THR A 66 -1.32 2.54 -10.02
CA THR A 66 -2.43 2.61 -10.98
C THR A 66 -3.69 1.88 -10.47
N PRO A 67 -4.87 2.10 -11.08
CA PRO A 67 -6.09 1.41 -10.70
C PRO A 67 -5.94 -0.12 -10.74
N GLY A 68 -6.49 -0.79 -9.74
CA GLY A 68 -6.45 -2.25 -9.60
C GLY A 68 -5.22 -2.83 -8.88
N ILE A 69 -4.23 -2.00 -8.51
CA ILE A 69 -3.10 -2.45 -7.68
C ILE A 69 -3.54 -2.66 -6.23
N LEU A 70 -4.21 -1.66 -5.64
CA LEU A 70 -4.70 -1.75 -4.27
C LEU A 70 -6.01 -2.57 -4.23
N PRO A 71 -6.10 -3.62 -3.40
CA PRO A 71 -7.31 -4.42 -3.31
C PRO A 71 -8.45 -3.65 -2.63
N ASN A 72 -9.69 -3.97 -3.00
CA ASN A 72 -10.92 -3.35 -2.47
C ASN A 72 -11.12 -3.55 -0.95
N SER A 73 -10.29 -4.35 -0.29
CA SER A 73 -10.29 -4.59 1.15
C SER A 73 -9.34 -3.66 1.92
N LEU A 74 -8.45 -2.94 1.22
CA LEU A 74 -7.38 -2.18 1.84
C LEU A 74 -7.94 -1.01 2.64
N LYS A 75 -7.62 -0.96 3.94
CA LYS A 75 -8.05 0.09 4.87
C LYS A 75 -6.94 1.09 5.15
N THR A 76 -5.70 0.60 5.22
CA THR A 76 -4.55 1.39 5.59
C THR A 76 -3.43 1.21 4.57
N LEU A 77 -2.94 2.33 4.03
CA LEU A 77 -1.74 2.39 3.22
C LEU A 77 -0.67 3.18 3.99
N THR A 78 0.53 2.64 4.13
CA THR A 78 1.67 3.33 4.71
C THR A 78 2.74 3.51 3.64
N ILE A 79 3.20 4.74 3.47
CA ILE A 79 4.21 5.13 2.48
C ILE A 79 5.41 5.70 3.25
N LEU A 80 6.51 4.95 3.27
CA LEU A 80 7.71 5.31 4.03
C LEU A 80 8.74 6.11 3.22
N ASN A 81 8.47 6.36 1.93
CA ASN A 81 9.33 7.21 1.10
C ASN A 81 9.10 8.70 1.43
N PRO A 82 10.11 9.44 1.93
CA PRO A 82 9.97 10.88 2.22
C PRO A 82 9.84 11.74 0.96
N ASP A 83 10.36 11.27 -0.18
CA ASP A 83 10.33 11.97 -1.46
C ASP A 83 9.11 11.58 -2.32
N PHE A 84 8.13 10.88 -1.73
CA PHE A 84 6.94 10.41 -2.44
C PHE A 84 6.18 11.58 -3.08
N ASN A 85 5.93 11.49 -4.38
CA ASN A 85 5.22 12.50 -5.16
C ASN A 85 3.83 11.98 -5.60
N GLN A 86 2.92 12.89 -5.94
CA GLN A 86 1.55 12.56 -6.31
C GLN A 86 1.44 11.67 -7.55
N GLU A 87 2.40 11.73 -8.49
CA GLU A 87 2.36 10.91 -9.71
C GLU A 87 2.35 9.41 -9.42
N LEU A 88 2.66 9.04 -8.18
CA LEU A 88 2.61 7.68 -7.68
C LEU A 88 1.20 7.21 -7.30
N ILE A 89 0.16 8.05 -7.24
CA ILE A 89 -1.24 7.60 -7.04
C ILE A 89 -2.16 8.33 -8.01
N THR A 90 -2.73 7.58 -8.96
CA THR A 90 -3.61 8.14 -10.00
C THR A 90 -5.08 8.07 -9.59
N GLU A 91 -5.93 8.92 -10.20
CA GLU A 91 -7.38 8.87 -9.98
C GLU A 91 -7.94 7.46 -10.27
N GLY A 92 -8.78 6.95 -9.38
CA GLY A 92 -9.32 5.57 -9.45
C GLY A 92 -8.43 4.49 -8.80
N SER A 93 -7.24 4.83 -8.32
CA SER A 93 -6.35 3.89 -7.61
C SER A 93 -6.72 3.69 -6.15
N ILE A 94 -7.57 4.56 -5.60
CA ILE A 94 -8.01 4.53 -4.20
C ILE A 94 -9.19 3.55 -4.07
N PRO A 95 -9.06 2.44 -3.31
CA PRO A 95 -10.17 1.53 -3.09
C PRO A 95 -11.24 2.20 -2.20
N PRO A 96 -12.53 1.89 -2.37
CA PRO A 96 -13.61 2.48 -1.58
C PRO A 96 -13.49 2.25 -0.06
N SER A 97 -12.74 1.22 0.35
CA SER A 97 -12.48 0.86 1.73
C SER A 97 -11.36 1.64 2.41
N LEU A 98 -10.59 2.44 1.66
CA LEU A 98 -9.41 3.12 2.21
C LEU A 98 -9.84 4.13 3.26
N GLU A 99 -9.28 4.01 4.46
CA GLU A 99 -9.59 4.88 5.60
C GLU A 99 -8.44 5.84 5.89
N ARG A 100 -7.19 5.37 5.78
CA ARG A 100 -6.00 6.15 6.14
C ARG A 100 -4.83 5.88 5.19
N ILE A 101 -4.10 6.95 4.90
CA ILE A 101 -2.78 6.93 4.29
C ILE A 101 -1.80 7.51 5.30
N TYR A 102 -0.91 6.70 5.86
CA TYR A 102 0.20 7.20 6.66
C TYR A 102 1.38 7.50 5.74
N CYS A 103 1.91 8.72 5.78
CA CYS A 103 3.09 9.06 4.98
C CYS A 103 4.11 9.85 5.80
N VAL A 104 5.40 9.64 5.53
CA VAL A 104 6.50 10.48 6.05
C VAL A 104 6.85 11.63 5.12
N SER A 105 6.32 11.62 3.89
CA SER A 105 6.62 12.66 2.90
C SER A 105 6.07 14.01 3.33
N GLU A 106 6.90 15.05 3.17
CA GLU A 106 6.52 16.47 3.34
C GLU A 106 6.18 17.14 1.99
N ASN A 107 6.01 16.35 0.92
CA ASN A 107 5.65 16.86 -0.39
C ASN A 107 4.24 17.48 -0.37
N LYS A 108 4.18 18.81 -0.51
CA LYS A 108 2.94 19.58 -0.45
C LYS A 108 1.94 19.22 -1.54
N GLU A 109 2.40 18.83 -2.73
CA GLU A 109 1.50 18.42 -3.82
C GLU A 109 0.78 17.13 -3.46
N PHE A 110 1.51 16.17 -2.88
CA PHE A 110 0.93 14.91 -2.41
C PHE A 110 -0.02 15.12 -1.22
N ILE A 111 0.43 15.81 -0.17
CA ILE A 111 -0.35 16.03 1.06
C ILE A 111 -1.63 16.82 0.77
N ASN A 112 -1.56 17.85 -0.07
CA ASN A 112 -2.70 18.73 -0.35
C ASN A 112 -3.56 18.24 -1.52
N ASN A 113 -3.27 17.06 -2.07
CA ASN A 113 -4.07 16.50 -3.16
C ASN A 113 -5.55 16.38 -2.74
N PRO A 114 -6.52 16.99 -3.45
CA PRO A 114 -7.93 17.00 -3.02
C PRO A 114 -8.56 15.61 -2.88
N SER A 115 -8.10 14.64 -3.66
CA SER A 115 -8.62 13.27 -3.66
C SER A 115 -8.03 12.42 -2.52
N LEU A 116 -6.81 12.72 -2.09
CA LEU A 116 -6.06 11.94 -1.09
C LEU A 116 -6.01 12.59 0.29
N SER A 117 -5.97 13.92 0.36
CA SER A 117 -5.75 14.72 1.58
C SER A 117 -6.66 14.33 2.73
N LYS A 118 -7.92 13.96 2.46
CA LYS A 118 -8.86 13.49 3.48
C LYS A 118 -8.46 12.19 4.19
N PHE A 119 -7.58 11.40 3.58
CA PHE A 119 -7.06 10.14 4.12
C PHE A 119 -5.66 10.30 4.73
N ILE A 120 -4.93 11.36 4.36
CA ILE A 120 -3.50 11.49 4.67
C ILE A 120 -3.30 11.89 6.14
N GLN A 121 -2.46 11.12 6.83
CA GLN A 121 -1.92 11.42 8.16
C GLN A 121 -0.40 11.39 8.09
N ILE A 122 0.23 12.55 8.30
CA ILE A 122 1.69 12.65 8.34
C ILE A 122 2.19 12.01 9.63
N ILE A 123 3.19 11.13 9.52
CA ILE A 123 3.88 10.51 10.65
C ILE A 123 5.32 11.04 10.69
N LYS A 124 5.80 11.38 11.90
CA LYS A 124 7.14 11.92 12.18
C LYS A 124 8.00 10.88 12.87
#